data_AF-A0A352ACU7-F1
#
_entry.id   AF-A0A352ACU7-F1
#
_cell.length_a   1.000
_cell.length_b   1.000
_cell.length_c   1.000
_cell.angle_alpha   90.00
_cell.angle_beta   90.00
_cell.angle_gamma   90.00
#
_symmetry.space_group_name_H-M   'P 1'
#
loop_
_entity.id
_entity.type
_entity.pdbx_description
1 polymer ?
#
loop_
_entity_poly.entity_id
_entity_poly.type
_entity_poly.pdbx_seq_one_letter_code
_entity_poly.pdbx_strand_id
1 'polypeptide(L)' 'MVELYCILEANCSMAKSVKVLTIRVPEIEMLQLEAYCTNNGRTKTDVIREYIRRLKVEDKRLHKD' A
#
# COMPACT_ATOMS: atom_id res chain seq x y z
N MET A 1 15.89 13.16 -4.66
CA MET A 1 15.07 13.17 -3.42
C MET A 1 13.67 13.60 -3.82
N VAL A 2 12.83 12.64 -4.23
CA VAL A 2 11.46 12.92 -4.67
C VAL A 2 10.55 12.49 -3.53
N GLU A 3 10.17 13.44 -2.68
CA GLU A 3 9.22 13.22 -1.59
C GLU A 3 7.81 13.07 -2.17
N LEU A 4 7.38 11.83 -2.40
CA LEU A 4 6.01 11.54 -2.82
C LEU A 4 5.13 11.31 -1.59
N TYR A 5 4.78 12.39 -0.89
CA TYR A 5 3.70 12.38 0.08
C TYR A 5 2.35 12.39 -0.65
N CYS A 6 1.88 11.23 -1.09
CA CYS A 6 0.44 11.05 -1.38
C CYS A 6 -0.27 10.70 -0.06
N ILE A 7 -0.48 11.73 0.76
CA ILE A 7 -1.35 11.63 1.92
C ILE A 7 -2.77 11.43 1.41
N LEU A 8 -3.33 10.29 1.80
CA LEU A 8 -4.66 9.81 1.43
C LEU A 8 -5.72 10.67 2.12
N GLU A 9 -6.06 11.83 1.58
CA GLU A 9 -7.24 12.60 1.99
C GLU A 9 -8.45 12.14 1.16
N ALA A 10 -9.16 11.13 1.68
CA ALA A 10 -10.54 10.87 1.31
C ALA A 10 -11.27 10.25 2.52
N ASN A 11 -12.05 11.09 3.18
CA ASN A 11 -12.98 10.74 4.25
C ASN A 11 -13.94 9.61 3.84
N CYS A 12 -14.02 8.54 4.63
CA CYS A 12 -15.27 7.83 4.88
C CYS A 12 -15.19 7.06 6.21
N SER A 13 -16.20 7.27 7.05
CA SER A 13 -16.35 6.82 8.43
C SER A 13 -16.31 5.30 8.60
N MET A 14 -15.28 4.81 9.29
CA MET A 14 -15.28 3.74 10.31
C MET A 14 -13.81 3.33 10.53
N ALA A 15 -13.07 4.08 11.35
CA ALA A 15 -11.61 3.97 11.40
C ALA A 15 -11.16 2.66 12.09
N LYS A 16 -11.14 1.55 11.32
CA LYS A 16 -10.12 0.52 11.50
C LYS A 16 -8.79 1.26 11.54
N SER A 17 -8.01 1.07 12.59
CA SER A 17 -6.73 1.74 12.87
C SER A 17 -5.83 1.79 11.63
N VAL A 18 -5.91 2.88 10.85
CA VAL A 18 -5.09 3.08 9.65
C VAL A 18 -3.67 3.40 10.11
N LYS A 19 -2.70 2.63 9.63
CA LYS A 19 -1.27 2.84 9.88
C LYS A 19 -0.59 3.28 8.58
N VAL A 20 0.33 4.22 8.69
CA VAL A 20 1.15 4.69 7.56
C VAL A 20 2.38 3.79 7.43
N LEU A 21 2.67 3.34 6.21
CA LEU A 21 3.85 2.55 5.87
C LEU A 21 4.79 3.40 5.01
N THR A 22 5.99 3.68 5.52
CA THR A 22 7.05 4.36 4.78
C THR A 22 8.17 3.37 4.50
N ILE A 23 8.51 3.17 3.22
CA ILE A 23 9.58 2.27 2.79
C ILE A 23 10.52 2.98 1.83
N ARG A 24 11.79 2.58 1.83
CA ARG A 24 12.78 3.02 0.84
C ARG A 24 12.90 1.94 -0.21
N VAL A 25 12.76 2.32 -1.47
CA VAL A 25 12.90 1.44 -2.63
C VAL A 25 13.91 2.05 -3.61
N PRO A 26 14.72 1.23 -4.31
CA PRO A 26 15.54 1.68 -5.43
C PRO A 26 14.71 2.40 -6.48
N GLU A 27 15.31 3.39 -7.13
CA GLU A 27 14.65 4.19 -8.17
C GLU A 27 14.10 3.33 -9.32
N ILE A 28 14.85 2.32 -9.74
CA ILE A 28 14.45 1.41 -10.81
C ILE A 28 13.17 0.64 -10.45
N GLU A 29 13.04 0.17 -9.21
CA GLU A 29 11.85 -0.54 -8.73
C GLU A 29 10.65 0.42 -8.62
N MET A 30 10.90 1.67 -8.22
CA MET A 30 9.86 2.69 -8.20
C MET A 30 9.32 2.98 -9.61
N LEU A 31 10.20 3.13 -10.60
CA LEU A 31 9.81 3.34 -12.00
C LEU A 31 8.97 2.17 -12.54
N GLN A 32 9.34 0.93 -12.20
CA GLN A 32 8.56 -0.25 -12.56
C GLN A 32 7.15 -0.22 -11.94
N LEU A 33 7.06 0.14 -10.66
CA LEU A 33 5.77 0.25 -9.97
C LEU A 33 4.90 1.35 -10.60
N GLU A 34 5.49 2.46 -11.00
CA GLU A 34 4.79 3.56 -11.67
C GLU A 34 4.26 3.18 -13.04
N ALA A 35 5.09 2.55 -13.87
CA ALA A 35 4.67 2.04 -15.16
C ALA A 35 3.51 1.04 -15.01
N TYR A 36 3.60 0.13 -14.04
CA TYR A 36 2.52 -0.83 -13.75
C TYR A 36 1.22 -0.13 -13.34
N CYS A 37 1.31 0.87 -12.45
CA CYS A 37 0.15 1.64 -11.99
C CYS A 37 -0.53 2.38 -13.15
N THR A 38 0.26 3.05 -14.00
CA THR A 38 -0.23 3.80 -15.17
C THR A 38 -0.91 2.88 -16.17
N ASN A 39 -0.32 1.72 -16.47
CA ASN A 39 -0.88 0.78 -17.47
C ASN A 39 -2.17 0.11 -17.01
N ASN A 40 -2.33 -0.12 -15.70
CA ASN A 40 -3.48 -0.84 -15.15
C ASN A 40 -4.54 0.08 -14.52
N GLY A 41 -4.33 1.39 -14.53
CA GLY A 41 -5.24 2.37 -13.89
C GLY A 41 -5.35 2.19 -12.37
N ARG A 42 -4.29 1.70 -11.72
CA ARG A 42 -4.27 1.42 -10.28
C ARG A 42 -3.39 2.39 -9.52
N THR A 43 -3.68 2.58 -8.24
CA THR A 43 -2.82 3.38 -7.35
C THR A 43 -1.76 2.50 -6.71
N LYS A 44 -0.59 3.07 -6.42
CA LYS A 44 0.50 2.40 -5.69
C LYS A 44 -0.01 1.77 -4.38
N THR A 45 -0.85 2.50 -3.66
CA THR A 45 -1.50 2.02 -2.42
C THR A 45 -2.37 0.79 -2.65
N ASP A 46 -3.16 0.76 -3.72
CA ASP A 46 -4.03 -0.38 -4.03
C ASP A 46 -3.21 -1.64 -4.36
N VAL A 47 -2.18 -1.48 -5.19
CA VAL A 47 -1.26 -2.58 -5.55
C VAL A 47 -0.57 -3.16 -4.33
N ILE A 48 0.00 -2.31 -3.46
CA ILE A 48 0.67 -2.76 -2.23
C ILE A 48 -0.32 -3.39 -1.26
N ARG A 49 -1.53 -2.82 -1.11
CA ARG A 49 -2.58 -3.38 -0.24
C ARG A 49 -3.04 -4.75 -0.73
N GLU A 50 -3.21 -4.92 -2.03
CA GLU A 50 -3.53 -6.24 -2.60
C GLU A 50 -2.38 -7.22 -2.38
N TYR A 51 -1.13 -6.81 -2.59
CA TYR A 51 0.03 -7.65 -2.35
C TYR A 51 0.07 -8.12 -0.89
N ILE A 52 -0.11 -7.21 0.07
CA ILE A 52 -0.17 -7.52 1.50
C ILE A 52 -1.31 -8.53 1.80
N ARG A 53 -2.49 -8.36 1.20
CA ARG A 53 -3.63 -9.29 1.39
C ARG A 53 -3.35 -10.69 0.84
N ARG A 54 -2.50 -10.80 -0.18
CA ARG A 54 -2.09 -12.09 -0.76
C ARG A 54 -1.03 -12.80 0.06
N LEU A 55 -0.35 -12.11 0.98
CA LEU A 55 0.58 -12.74 1.91
C LEU A 55 -0.21 -13.66 2.84
N LYS A 56 -0.11 -14.97 2.62
CA LYS A 56 -0.65 -15.97 3.55
C LYS A 56 0.21 -15.97 4.80
N VAL A 57 -0.27 -15.33 5.85
CA VAL A 57 0.37 -15.37 7.17
C VAL A 57 -0.52 -16.21 8.08
N GLU A 58 0.03 -17.30 8.62
CA GLU A 58 -0.59 -18.02 9.73
C GLU A 58 -0.37 -17.24 11.03
N ASP A 59 -1.04 -16.09 11.17
CA ASP A 59 -0.94 -15.31 12.39
C ASP A 59 -1.96 -15.80 13.42
N LYS A 60 -1.46 -16.48 14.46
CA LYS A 60 -2.26 -16.94 15.60
C LYS A 60 -2.89 -15.79 16.40
N ARG A 61 -2.50 -14.53 16.14
CA ARG A 61 -3.04 -13.33 16.82
C ARG A 61 -4.28 -12.73 16.15
N LEU A 62 -4.63 -13.17 14.93
CA LEU A 62 -5.83 -12.71 14.22
C LEU A 62 -7.11 -13.47 14.62
N HIS A 63 -7.00 -14.52 15.47
CA HIS A 63 -8.11 -15.20 16.14
C HIS A 63 -8.37 -14.59 17.52
N LYS A 64 -8.71 -13.30 17.58
CA LYS A 64 -9.29 -12.75 18.80
C LYS A 64 -10.74 -12.40 18.51
N ASP A 65 -11.61 -13.19 19.13
CA ASP A 65 -13.08 -13.10 19.14
C ASP A 65 -13.62 -11.66 19.23
#